data_AF-A0AA47FGW0-F1
#
_entry.id   AF-A0AA47FGW0-F1
#
_cell.length_a   1.000
_cell.length_b   1.000
_cell.length_c   1.000
_cell.angle_alpha   90.00
_cell.angle_beta   90.00
_cell.angle_gamma   90.00
#
_symmetry.space_group_name_H-M   'P 1'
#
loop_
_entity.id
_entity.type
_entity.pdbx_description
1 polymer ?
#
loop_
_entity_poly.entity_id
_entity_poly.type
_entity_poly.pdbx_seq_one_letter_code
_entity_poly.pdbx_strand_id
1 'polypeptide(L)'
;MPRSPMAAPTRRSLLLAGSLTGVGMLTGCVVIQQPGREPSEEPSPEPSRQLSKKPVLYLYPTRTMRLSVSLDYEGTLTYTYPTPQARADGAVTWRVTASPDGDLTDASGRHYPSLFWEGEGPTTFAQNEGFIVDADAATGFLEEKLSILGLSEREAAEFITFWGPRITERGRALVTFATDEYARRAVYRFTDTSSGIEVVPETFIRVYVVIGEVPQTAVPEQKLVPAPARTGFTAVEWGGTER
;
A
#
# COMPACT_ATOMS: atom_id res chain seq x y z
N MET A 1 7.57 43.91 44.99
CA MET A 1 9.02 44.05 45.25
C MET A 1 9.38 43.24 46.48
N PRO A 2 10.61 42.72 46.66
CA PRO A 2 11.71 42.47 45.72
C PRO A 2 12.27 41.02 45.85
N ARG A 3 12.78 40.40 44.77
CA ARG A 3 14.19 40.25 44.29
C ARG A 3 14.86 38.92 44.67
N SER A 4 15.34 38.28 43.59
CA SER A 4 16.31 37.18 43.44
C SER A 4 17.66 37.43 44.16
N PRO A 5 18.66 36.50 44.16
CA PRO A 5 19.49 36.31 42.95
C PRO A 5 20.19 34.94 42.73
N MET A 6 20.50 34.71 41.44
CA MET A 6 21.76 34.27 40.81
C MET A 6 22.52 33.03 41.32
N ALA A 7 22.90 32.16 40.37
CA ALA A 7 24.29 32.07 39.90
C ALA A 7 24.41 31.26 38.59
N ALA A 8 24.87 31.92 37.52
CA ALA A 8 25.81 31.34 36.55
C ALA A 8 27.21 31.83 36.96
N PRO A 9 28.33 31.25 36.48
CA PRO A 9 28.89 31.80 35.23
C PRO A 9 29.85 30.91 34.37
N THR A 10 30.06 31.41 33.14
CA THR A 10 31.30 31.53 32.30
C THR A 10 32.10 30.35 31.70
N ARG A 11 31.94 30.19 30.37
CA ARG A 11 32.85 30.52 29.23
C ARG A 11 34.38 30.68 29.43
N ARG A 12 35.17 30.04 28.53
CA ARG A 12 36.32 30.54 27.70
C ARG A 12 37.05 29.32 27.09
N SER A 13 37.08 29.06 25.77
CA SER A 13 37.90 29.64 24.69
C SER A 13 39.41 29.68 24.98
N LEU A 14 40.24 28.95 24.21
CA LEU A 14 41.54 29.38 23.63
C LEU A 14 42.18 28.29 22.76
N LEU A 15 42.48 28.66 21.50
CA LEU A 15 43.44 28.03 20.59
C LEU A 15 44.87 28.40 21.00
N LEU A 16 45.85 27.52 20.83
CA LEU A 16 47.23 27.94 20.49
C LEU A 16 48.04 26.79 19.88
N ALA A 17 48.73 27.13 18.78
CA ALA A 17 49.70 26.32 18.05
C ALA A 17 51.07 26.29 18.75
N GLY A 18 51.90 25.30 18.45
CA GLY A 18 53.30 25.24 18.89
C GLY A 18 54.05 24.07 18.27
N SER A 19 55.29 24.32 17.87
CA SER A 19 56.06 23.68 16.81
C SER A 19 57.18 22.72 17.26
N LEU A 20 57.61 21.87 16.31
CA LEU A 20 58.91 21.18 16.11
C LEU A 20 59.94 21.07 17.26
N THR A 21 60.44 19.84 17.47
CA THR A 21 61.88 19.47 17.35
C THR A 21 62.02 17.96 17.22
N GLY A 22 62.95 17.50 16.38
CA GLY A 22 63.15 16.08 16.05
C GLY A 22 64.39 15.42 16.68
N VAL A 23 64.75 14.30 16.03
CA VAL A 23 65.97 13.47 16.10
C VAL A 23 65.93 12.26 17.03
N GLY A 24 66.02 11.07 16.40
CA GLY A 24 66.23 9.76 17.02
C GLY A 24 66.31 8.63 15.96
N MET A 25 67.43 8.57 15.24
CA MET A 25 67.95 7.39 14.51
C MET A 25 68.14 6.22 15.51
N LEU A 26 67.99 4.91 15.26
CA LEU A 26 68.25 4.00 14.14
C LEU A 26 67.62 2.61 14.45
N THR A 27 67.60 1.73 13.44
CA THR A 27 67.52 0.24 13.46
C THR A 27 66.16 -0.42 13.17
N GLY A 28 66.17 -1.32 12.17
CA GLY A 28 65.23 -2.45 12.08
C GLY A 28 64.52 -2.60 10.73
N CYS A 29 65.15 -3.28 9.78
CA CYS A 29 64.50 -3.79 8.57
C CYS A 29 63.35 -4.74 8.93
N VAL A 30 62.13 -4.51 8.45
CA VAL A 30 61.20 -5.55 7.99
C VAL A 30 60.27 -4.93 6.95
N VAL A 31 60.39 -5.40 5.70
CA VAL A 31 59.34 -5.27 4.67
C VAL A 31 58.33 -6.39 4.94
N ILE A 32 57.11 -6.04 5.32
CA ILE A 32 55.95 -6.93 5.19
C ILE A 32 54.90 -6.18 4.35
N GLN A 33 54.74 -6.65 3.12
CA GLN A 33 53.52 -6.45 2.34
C GLN A 33 52.34 -7.05 3.12
N GLN A 34 51.27 -6.29 3.32
CA GLN A 34 49.94 -6.86 3.55
C GLN A 34 49.15 -6.78 2.24
N PRO A 35 48.97 -7.90 1.51
CA PRO A 35 47.83 -8.09 0.64
C PRO A 35 46.74 -8.80 1.46
N GLY A 36 45.58 -8.18 1.63
CA GLY A 36 44.50 -8.79 2.40
C GLY A 36 43.30 -7.88 2.55
N ARG A 37 42.71 -7.51 1.41
CA ARG A 37 41.39 -6.87 1.35
C ARG A 37 40.37 -7.89 1.88
N GLU A 38 39.72 -7.59 2.99
CA GLU A 38 38.55 -8.35 3.45
C GLU A 38 37.51 -8.39 2.33
N PRO A 39 36.83 -9.54 2.07
CA PRO A 39 35.70 -9.57 1.17
C PRO A 39 34.59 -8.77 1.83
N SER A 40 34.23 -7.64 1.22
CA SER A 40 32.97 -6.97 1.49
C SER A 40 31.85 -7.97 1.24
N GLU A 41 31.16 -8.40 2.30
CA GLU A 41 29.85 -9.04 2.18
C GLU A 41 28.95 -8.07 1.41
N GLU A 42 28.71 -8.35 0.12
CA GLU A 42 27.64 -7.68 -0.59
C GLU A 42 26.33 -8.02 0.14
N PRO A 43 25.51 -7.02 0.49
CA PRO A 43 24.25 -7.30 1.14
C PRO A 43 23.41 -8.19 0.21
N SER A 44 23.00 -9.35 0.74
CA SER A 44 22.03 -10.24 0.09
C SER A 44 20.87 -9.39 -0.46
N PRO A 45 20.40 -9.63 -1.70
CA PRO A 45 19.33 -8.84 -2.27
C PRO A 45 18.10 -8.93 -1.36
N GLU A 46 17.69 -7.79 -0.79
CA GLU A 46 16.40 -7.68 -0.11
C GLU A 46 15.31 -8.22 -1.04
N PRO A 47 14.37 -9.04 -0.57
CA PRO A 47 13.30 -9.56 -1.41
C PRO A 47 12.55 -8.39 -2.04
N SER A 48 12.31 -8.47 -3.36
CA SER A 48 11.58 -7.45 -4.11
C SER A 48 10.20 -7.25 -3.49
N ARG A 49 9.97 -6.11 -2.84
CA ARG A 49 8.67 -5.74 -2.27
C ARG A 49 7.76 -5.23 -3.38
N GLN A 50 6.53 -5.74 -3.44
CA GLN A 50 5.51 -5.19 -4.33
C GLN A 50 4.70 -4.12 -3.61
N LEU A 51 4.48 -3.02 -4.31
CA LEU A 51 3.66 -1.92 -3.83
C LEU A 51 2.20 -2.17 -4.25
N SER A 52 1.33 -2.36 -3.27
CA SER A 52 -0.12 -2.33 -3.46
C SER A 52 -0.54 -0.88 -3.66
N LYS A 53 -1.05 -0.58 -4.85
CA LYS A 53 -1.42 0.77 -5.29
C LYS A 53 -2.92 0.92 -5.39
N LYS A 54 -3.40 1.99 -4.79
CA LYS A 54 -4.81 2.40 -4.82
C LYS A 54 -5.83 1.31 -4.46
N PRO A 55 -5.64 0.50 -3.41
CA PRO A 55 -6.78 -0.02 -2.66
C PRO A 55 -7.74 1.11 -2.26
N VAL A 56 -8.96 1.06 -2.81
CA VAL A 56 -10.07 1.91 -2.39
C VAL A 56 -11.24 1.03 -1.97
N LEU A 57 -11.87 1.39 -0.86
CA LEU A 57 -13.01 0.68 -0.27
C LEU A 57 -14.24 1.60 -0.23
N TYR A 58 -15.29 1.20 -0.93
CA TYR A 58 -16.62 1.81 -0.92
C TYR A 58 -17.55 1.01 -0.02
N LEU A 59 -18.47 1.70 0.68
CA LEU A 59 -19.40 1.08 1.62
C LEU A 59 -20.83 1.54 1.30
N TYR A 60 -21.73 0.59 1.07
CA TYR A 60 -23.12 0.83 0.71
C TYR A 60 -24.05 0.09 1.70
N PRO A 61 -24.24 0.59 2.92
CA PRO A 61 -25.19 0.00 3.87
C PRO A 61 -26.63 0.21 3.39
N THR A 62 -27.58 -0.61 3.85
CA THR A 62 -29.00 -0.46 3.48
C THR A 62 -29.67 0.76 4.13
N ARG A 63 -29.06 1.29 5.19
CA ARG A 63 -29.45 2.52 5.89
C ARG A 63 -28.20 3.20 6.41
N THR A 64 -28.25 4.52 6.57
CA THR A 64 -27.14 5.27 7.15
C THR A 64 -26.79 4.71 8.53
N MET A 65 -25.51 4.38 8.74
CA MET A 65 -25.03 3.82 10.00
C MET A 65 -23.58 4.17 10.29
N ARG A 66 -23.19 4.14 11.57
CA ARG A 66 -21.83 4.43 12.01
C ARG A 66 -21.00 3.16 12.07
N LEU A 67 -19.98 3.07 11.23
CA LEU A 67 -19.09 1.92 11.11
C LEU A 67 -17.71 2.24 11.66
N SER A 68 -17.14 1.27 12.37
CA SER A 68 -15.71 1.11 12.55
C SER A 68 -15.24 0.11 11.49
N VAL A 69 -14.28 0.51 10.67
CA VAL A 69 -13.71 -0.30 9.59
C VAL A 69 -12.25 -0.54 9.92
N SER A 70 -11.93 -1.76 10.33
CA SER A 70 -10.55 -2.16 10.63
C SER A 70 -9.94 -2.89 9.43
N LEU A 71 -8.70 -2.55 9.11
CA LEU A 71 -7.89 -3.23 8.11
C LEU A 71 -6.67 -3.85 8.80
N ASP A 72 -6.57 -5.17 8.67
CA ASP A 72 -5.37 -5.94 8.94
C ASP A 72 -4.70 -6.27 7.59
N TYR A 73 -3.52 -5.70 7.36
CA TYR A 73 -2.78 -5.86 6.12
C TYR A 73 -1.46 -6.59 6.38
N GLU A 74 -1.23 -7.69 5.67
CA GLU A 74 0.02 -8.46 5.67
C GLU A 74 1.12 -7.69 4.90
N GLY A 75 1.57 -6.58 5.49
CA GLY A 75 2.55 -5.68 4.93
C GLY A 75 2.65 -4.39 5.75
N THR A 76 3.23 -3.36 5.16
CA THR A 76 3.36 -2.04 5.77
C THR A 76 2.53 -1.04 4.99
N LEU A 77 1.57 -0.40 5.65
CA LEU A 77 0.82 0.70 5.05
C LEU A 77 1.75 1.90 4.86
N THR A 78 1.83 2.41 3.63
CA THR A 78 2.65 3.56 3.25
C THR A 78 1.85 4.85 3.20
N TYR A 79 0.54 4.75 2.91
CA TYR A 79 -0.36 5.89 2.91
C TYR A 79 -1.79 5.46 3.27
N THR A 80 -2.55 6.34 3.91
CA THR A 80 -3.97 6.12 4.21
C THR A 80 -4.74 7.43 4.11
N TYR A 81 -5.98 7.36 3.64
CA TYR A 81 -6.86 8.51 3.60
C TYR A 81 -8.35 8.11 3.67
N PRO A 82 -9.19 8.74 4.50
CA PRO A 82 -8.83 9.65 5.59
C PRO A 82 -7.86 9.00 6.59
N THR A 83 -7.28 9.79 7.50
CA THR A 83 -6.32 9.25 8.48
C THR A 83 -7.05 8.34 9.49
N PRO A 84 -6.73 7.03 9.56
CA PRO A 84 -7.30 6.12 10.54
C PRO A 84 -6.59 6.21 11.89
N GLN A 85 -7.20 5.57 12.89
CA GLN A 85 -6.50 5.25 14.14
C GLN A 85 -5.61 4.02 13.94
N ALA A 86 -4.32 4.14 14.23
CA ALA A 86 -3.39 3.01 14.27
C ALA A 86 -3.57 2.18 15.56
N ARG A 87 -3.38 0.87 15.44
CA ARG A 87 -3.40 -0.08 16.55
C ARG A 87 -1.99 -0.63 16.80
N ALA A 88 -1.76 -1.15 18.00
CA ALA A 88 -0.44 -1.66 18.41
C ALA A 88 0.01 -2.90 17.64
N ASP A 89 -0.93 -3.63 17.06
CA ASP A 89 -0.72 -4.81 16.21
C ASP A 89 -0.42 -4.46 14.74
N GLY A 90 -0.34 -3.17 14.39
CA GLY A 90 -0.10 -2.70 13.02
C GLY A 90 -1.36 -2.51 12.19
N ALA A 91 -2.52 -2.99 12.66
CA ALA A 91 -3.79 -2.76 11.99
C ALA A 91 -4.23 -1.28 12.12
N VAL A 92 -5.07 -0.84 11.19
CA VAL A 92 -5.65 0.51 11.21
C VAL A 92 -7.16 0.45 11.33
N THR A 93 -7.78 1.53 11.81
CA THR A 93 -9.23 1.59 11.94
C THR A 93 -9.78 2.97 11.61
N TRP A 94 -10.67 3.03 10.63
CA TRP A 94 -11.48 4.20 10.34
C TRP A 94 -12.77 4.16 11.13
N ARG A 95 -13.27 5.33 11.54
CA ARG A 95 -14.64 5.49 12.07
C ARG A 95 -15.36 6.48 11.19
N VAL A 96 -16.42 6.01 10.53
CA VAL A 96 -17.18 6.79 9.55
C VAL A 96 -18.68 6.56 9.75
N THR A 97 -19.47 7.54 9.33
CA THR A 97 -20.90 7.34 9.06
C THR A 97 -21.01 7.02 7.58
N ALA A 98 -21.46 5.81 7.23
CA ALA A 98 -21.65 5.39 5.85
C ALA A 98 -23.13 5.53 5.46
N SER A 99 -23.38 6.14 4.30
CA SER A 99 -24.71 6.33 3.73
C SER A 99 -24.97 5.35 2.58
N PRO A 100 -26.25 5.00 2.28
CA PRO A 100 -26.56 4.03 1.23
C PRO A 100 -26.11 4.40 -0.19
N ASP A 101 -25.86 5.69 -0.45
CA ASP A 101 -25.33 6.22 -1.71
C ASP A 101 -23.80 6.14 -1.83
N GLY A 102 -23.12 5.60 -0.82
CA GLY A 102 -21.67 5.45 -0.76
C GLY A 102 -20.93 6.65 -0.18
N ASP A 103 -21.63 7.71 0.25
CA ASP A 103 -20.97 8.82 0.95
C ASP A 103 -20.54 8.39 2.36
N LEU A 104 -19.30 8.73 2.72
CA LEU A 104 -18.74 8.51 4.05
C LEU A 104 -18.51 9.85 4.73
N THR A 105 -18.98 10.01 5.96
CA THR A 105 -18.75 11.23 6.75
C THR A 105 -17.94 10.92 8.01
N ASP A 106 -16.92 11.72 8.31
CA ASP A 106 -16.21 11.64 9.60
C ASP A 106 -16.92 12.42 10.72
N ALA A 107 -16.36 12.37 11.93
CA ALA A 107 -16.91 13.07 13.10
C ALA A 107 -16.90 14.60 12.99
N SER A 108 -16.11 15.17 12.06
CA SER A 108 -16.08 16.61 11.79
C SER A 108 -17.13 17.05 10.76
N GLY A 109 -17.84 16.11 10.15
CA GLY A 109 -18.79 16.37 9.07
C GLY A 109 -18.14 16.43 7.68
N ARG A 110 -16.87 16.02 7.54
CA ARG A 110 -16.22 15.96 6.23
C ARG A 110 -16.63 14.71 5.47
N HIS A 111 -16.90 14.90 4.19
CA HIS A 111 -17.34 13.87 3.26
C HIS A 111 -16.17 13.22 2.50
N TYR A 112 -16.26 11.92 2.28
CA TYR A 112 -15.32 11.10 1.54
C TYR A 112 -16.07 10.12 0.64
N PRO A 113 -15.62 9.92 -0.61
CA PRO A 113 -16.25 8.97 -1.53
C PRO A 113 -15.87 7.51 -1.23
N SER A 114 -14.78 7.29 -0.49
CA SER A 114 -14.21 5.97 -0.17
C SER A 114 -13.17 6.07 0.95
N LEU A 115 -12.76 4.92 1.47
CA LEU A 115 -11.52 4.77 2.26
C LEU A 115 -10.40 4.33 1.32
N PHE A 116 -9.22 4.91 1.47
CA PHE A 116 -8.06 4.67 0.62
C PHE A 116 -6.84 4.27 1.45
N TRP A 117 -6.05 3.35 0.91
CA TRP A 117 -4.74 3.04 1.45
C TRP A 117 -3.77 2.59 0.37
N GLU A 118 -2.48 2.68 0.67
CA GLU A 118 -1.37 2.10 -0.09
C GLU A 118 -0.48 1.34 0.88
N GLY A 119 0.20 0.31 0.40
CA GLY A 119 1.08 -0.48 1.25
C GLY A 119 2.06 -1.36 0.49
N GLU A 120 3.16 -1.68 1.14
CA GLU A 120 4.18 -2.59 0.63
C GLU A 120 4.04 -3.95 1.29
N GLY A 121 4.09 -5.01 0.49
CA GLY A 121 4.00 -6.39 0.98
C GLY A 121 5.16 -7.24 0.48
N PRO A 122 5.52 -8.34 1.19
CA PRO A 122 6.57 -9.27 0.78
C PRO A 122 6.18 -10.15 -0.42
N THR A 123 5.04 -9.88 -1.02
CA THR A 123 4.34 -10.81 -1.92
C THR A 123 4.74 -10.57 -3.35
N THR A 124 4.97 -11.67 -4.06
CA THR A 124 4.91 -11.70 -5.52
C THR A 124 3.66 -12.45 -5.94
N PHE A 125 2.72 -11.79 -6.60
CA PHE A 125 1.57 -12.47 -7.18
C PHE A 125 1.98 -13.34 -8.36
N ALA A 126 1.43 -14.55 -8.45
CA ALA A 126 1.62 -15.41 -9.60
C ALA A 126 0.83 -14.88 -10.82
N GLN A 127 1.46 -14.89 -11.99
CA GLN A 127 0.80 -14.56 -13.26
C GLN A 127 0.90 -15.74 -14.22
N ASN A 128 0.42 -16.91 -13.76
CA ASN A 128 0.40 -18.15 -14.54
C ASN A 128 -0.80 -18.23 -15.50
N GLU A 129 -1.71 -17.26 -15.39
CA GLU A 129 -2.89 -17.05 -16.21
C GLU A 129 -3.17 -15.54 -16.27
N GLY A 130 -3.91 -15.10 -17.28
CA GLY A 130 -4.32 -13.71 -17.42
C GLY A 130 -4.70 -13.36 -18.84
N PHE A 131 -4.84 -12.07 -19.09
CA PHE A 131 -5.19 -11.55 -20.41
C PHE A 131 -4.01 -10.74 -20.94
N ILE A 132 -3.59 -11.03 -22.16
CA ILE A 132 -2.65 -10.16 -22.87
C ILE A 132 -3.48 -9.03 -23.49
N VAL A 133 -3.22 -7.81 -23.07
CA VAL A 133 -4.00 -6.63 -23.43
C VAL A 133 -3.11 -5.65 -24.16
N ASP A 134 -3.45 -5.34 -25.41
CA ASP A 134 -2.83 -4.29 -26.19
C ASP A 134 -3.36 -2.91 -25.76
N ALA A 135 -2.53 -1.87 -25.91
CA ALA A 135 -2.81 -0.53 -25.42
C ALA A 135 -4.13 0.07 -25.96
N ASP A 136 -4.47 -0.19 -27.22
CA ASP A 136 -5.71 0.29 -27.87
C ASP A 136 -6.96 -0.46 -27.40
N ALA A 137 -6.81 -1.69 -26.91
CA ALA A 137 -7.89 -2.51 -26.36
C ALA A 137 -8.10 -2.30 -24.85
N ALA A 138 -7.15 -1.66 -24.15
CA ALA A 138 -7.11 -1.63 -22.68
C ALA A 138 -8.38 -1.07 -22.03
N THR A 139 -8.96 0.00 -22.57
CA THR A 139 -10.17 0.61 -21.99
C THR A 139 -11.37 -0.32 -22.10
N GLY A 140 -11.68 -0.79 -23.32
CA GLY A 140 -12.83 -1.69 -23.54
C GLY A 140 -12.68 -3.02 -22.83
N PHE A 141 -11.45 -3.55 -22.75
CA PHE A 141 -11.14 -4.73 -21.95
C PHE A 141 -11.49 -4.52 -20.47
N LEU A 142 -11.05 -3.43 -19.86
CA LEU A 142 -11.34 -3.15 -18.46
C LEU A 142 -12.83 -2.90 -18.22
N GLU A 143 -13.51 -2.15 -19.09
CA GLU A 143 -14.97 -1.93 -18.99
C GLU A 143 -15.74 -3.26 -18.96
N GLU A 144 -15.40 -4.18 -19.88
CA GLU A 144 -16.02 -5.50 -19.94
C GLU A 144 -15.74 -6.32 -18.67
N LYS A 145 -14.46 -6.48 -18.29
CA LYS A 145 -14.09 -7.37 -17.17
C LYS A 145 -14.56 -6.82 -15.83
N LEU A 146 -14.49 -5.52 -15.60
CA LEU A 146 -14.95 -4.92 -14.35
C LEU A 146 -16.47 -5.00 -14.19
N SER A 147 -17.22 -4.91 -15.30
CA SER A 147 -18.67 -5.14 -15.29
C SER A 147 -19.02 -6.59 -14.91
N ILE A 148 -18.31 -7.58 -15.48
CA ILE A 148 -18.45 -9.00 -15.10
C ILE A 148 -18.14 -9.20 -13.60
N LEU A 149 -17.08 -8.54 -13.11
CA LEU A 149 -16.67 -8.58 -11.70
C LEU A 149 -17.52 -7.68 -10.79
N GLY A 150 -18.59 -7.09 -11.32
CA GLY A 150 -19.64 -6.44 -10.53
C GLY A 150 -19.36 -5.02 -10.09
N LEU A 151 -18.32 -4.34 -10.61
CA LEU A 151 -18.14 -2.91 -10.38
C LEU A 151 -19.26 -2.12 -11.08
N SER A 152 -19.73 -1.08 -10.42
CA SER A 152 -20.59 -0.07 -11.04
C SER A 152 -19.80 0.79 -12.03
N GLU A 153 -20.50 1.48 -12.92
CA GLU A 153 -19.86 2.40 -13.89
C GLU A 153 -18.97 3.45 -13.21
N ARG A 154 -19.40 3.98 -12.05
CA ARG A 154 -18.62 4.96 -11.28
C ARG A 154 -17.31 4.35 -10.76
N GLU A 155 -17.39 3.19 -10.11
CA GLU A 155 -16.20 2.52 -9.56
C GLU A 155 -15.25 2.07 -10.68
N ALA A 156 -15.81 1.54 -11.78
CA ALA A 156 -15.03 1.14 -12.95
C ALA A 156 -14.33 2.33 -13.59
N ALA A 157 -14.98 3.49 -13.71
CA ALA A 157 -14.34 4.71 -14.21
C ALA A 157 -13.15 5.14 -13.33
N GLU A 158 -13.29 5.11 -12.00
CA GLU A 158 -12.19 5.44 -11.09
C GLU A 158 -11.04 4.42 -11.14
N PHE A 159 -11.36 3.14 -11.39
CA PHE A 159 -10.38 2.09 -11.62
C PHE A 159 -9.61 2.34 -12.93
N ILE A 160 -10.34 2.51 -14.04
CA ILE A 160 -9.80 2.66 -15.39
C ILE A 160 -8.95 3.92 -15.50
N THR A 161 -9.38 5.02 -14.92
CA THR A 161 -8.60 6.28 -14.93
C THR A 161 -7.25 6.15 -14.23
N PHE A 162 -7.07 5.17 -13.35
CA PHE A 162 -5.78 4.88 -12.72
C PHE A 162 -4.99 3.79 -13.44
N TRP A 163 -5.62 2.66 -13.75
CA TRP A 163 -4.93 1.49 -14.30
C TRP A 163 -4.85 1.47 -15.83
N GLY A 164 -5.82 2.05 -16.54
CA GLY A 164 -5.84 2.12 -17.99
C GLY A 164 -4.59 2.80 -18.59
N PRO A 165 -4.19 4.00 -18.12
CA PRO A 165 -2.95 4.64 -18.59
C PRO A 165 -1.71 3.77 -18.37
N ARG A 166 -1.61 3.06 -17.24
CA ARG A 166 -0.47 2.18 -16.91
C ARG A 166 -0.37 0.96 -17.83
N ILE A 167 -1.51 0.40 -18.25
CA ILE A 167 -1.54 -0.66 -19.28
C ILE A 167 -1.12 -0.08 -20.63
N THR A 168 -1.65 1.11 -20.97
CA THR A 168 -1.42 1.79 -22.26
C THR A 168 0.06 2.16 -22.45
N GLU A 169 0.71 2.69 -21.41
CA GLU A 169 2.12 3.10 -21.43
C GLU A 169 3.08 1.93 -21.72
N ARG A 170 2.69 0.69 -21.39
CA ARG A 170 3.46 -0.52 -21.70
C ARG A 170 3.32 -0.98 -23.15
N GLY A 171 2.35 -0.46 -23.89
CA GLY A 171 2.01 -0.92 -25.24
C GLY A 171 1.28 -2.26 -25.25
N ARG A 172 1.77 -3.23 -24.48
CA ARG A 172 1.15 -4.55 -24.29
C ARG A 172 1.49 -5.09 -22.90
N ALA A 173 0.50 -5.58 -22.17
CA ALA A 173 0.70 -6.09 -20.81
C ALA A 173 -0.07 -7.39 -20.54
N LEU A 174 0.45 -8.21 -19.63
CA LEU A 174 -0.30 -9.29 -19.00
C LEU A 174 -1.07 -8.73 -17.80
N VAL A 175 -2.40 -8.78 -17.87
CA VAL A 175 -3.30 -8.40 -16.78
C VAL A 175 -3.85 -9.65 -16.12
N THR A 176 -3.57 -9.83 -14.83
CA THR A 176 -4.07 -10.95 -14.02
C THR A 176 -4.95 -10.41 -12.91
N PHE A 177 -6.14 -10.97 -12.72
CA PHE A 177 -7.00 -10.70 -11.58
C PHE A 177 -6.61 -11.65 -10.44
N ALA A 178 -6.02 -11.10 -9.38
CA ALA A 178 -5.44 -11.85 -8.26
C ALA A 178 -6.22 -11.65 -6.94
N THR A 179 -7.54 -11.41 -7.05
CA THR A 179 -8.41 -11.05 -5.93
C THR A 179 -8.30 -12.02 -4.75
N ASP A 180 -8.37 -13.33 -4.96
CA ASP A 180 -8.36 -14.30 -3.86
C ASP A 180 -7.04 -14.30 -3.09
N GLU A 181 -5.91 -14.14 -3.80
CA GLU A 181 -4.60 -14.05 -3.18
C GLU A 181 -4.48 -12.75 -2.38
N TYR A 182 -4.89 -11.63 -2.97
CA TYR A 182 -4.89 -10.34 -2.30
C TYR A 182 -5.81 -10.33 -1.06
N ALA A 183 -6.97 -10.99 -1.15
CA ALA A 183 -7.97 -10.97 -0.10
C ALA A 183 -7.52 -11.64 1.21
N ARG A 184 -6.60 -12.60 1.13
CA ARG A 184 -5.97 -13.24 2.30
C ARG A 184 -5.01 -12.31 3.04
N ARG A 185 -4.57 -11.23 2.40
CA ARG A 185 -3.54 -10.30 2.89
C ARG A 185 -4.13 -9.02 3.42
N ALA A 186 -5.24 -8.55 2.84
CA ALA A 186 -5.97 -7.39 3.29
C ALA A 186 -7.33 -7.84 3.84
N VAL A 187 -7.41 -7.98 5.16
CA VAL A 187 -8.59 -8.48 5.86
C VAL A 187 -9.31 -7.32 6.54
N TYR A 188 -10.60 -7.17 6.19
CA TYR A 188 -11.46 -6.15 6.78
C TYR A 188 -12.34 -6.71 7.88
N ARG A 189 -12.57 -5.89 8.91
CA ARG A 189 -13.62 -6.10 9.91
C ARG A 189 -14.49 -4.85 10.00
N PHE A 190 -15.80 -5.03 9.97
CA PHE A 190 -16.76 -3.94 10.14
C PHE A 190 -17.49 -4.12 11.47
N THR A 191 -17.68 -3.03 12.21
CA THR A 191 -18.39 -3.04 13.49
C THR A 191 -19.32 -1.84 13.54
N ASP A 192 -20.58 -2.08 13.89
CA ASP A 192 -21.51 -1.00 14.18
C ASP A 192 -21.09 -0.36 15.52
N THR A 193 -20.65 0.88 15.46
CA THR A 193 -20.16 1.61 16.64
C THR A 193 -21.25 1.93 17.66
N SER A 194 -22.52 1.88 17.26
CA SER A 194 -23.64 2.14 18.16
C SER A 194 -23.96 0.94 19.05
N SER A 195 -23.80 -0.28 18.53
CA SER A 195 -24.11 -1.52 19.23
C SER A 195 -22.87 -2.29 19.68
N GLY A 196 -21.69 -2.02 19.09
CA GLY A 196 -20.47 -2.79 19.27
C GLY A 196 -20.48 -4.15 18.57
N ILE A 197 -21.49 -4.42 17.74
CA ILE A 197 -21.68 -5.72 17.08
C ILE A 197 -20.97 -5.72 15.72
N GLU A 198 -20.33 -6.86 15.41
CA GLU A 198 -19.75 -7.09 14.10
C GLU A 198 -20.82 -7.08 13.00
N VAL A 199 -20.52 -6.35 11.92
CA VAL A 199 -21.37 -6.26 10.74
C VAL A 199 -20.66 -7.00 9.62
N VAL A 200 -21.32 -7.98 9.01
CA VAL A 200 -20.79 -8.68 7.85
C VAL A 200 -21.53 -8.16 6.62
N PRO A 201 -20.84 -7.57 5.63
CA PRO A 201 -21.44 -7.25 4.35
C PRO A 201 -22.09 -8.51 3.75
N GLU A 202 -23.32 -8.40 3.30
CA GLU A 202 -23.99 -9.50 2.59
C GLU A 202 -23.32 -9.72 1.22
N THR A 203 -22.84 -8.63 0.62
CA THR A 203 -22.05 -8.67 -0.61
C THR A 203 -20.70 -7.99 -0.39
N PHE A 204 -19.60 -8.67 -0.71
CA PHE A 204 -18.28 -8.06 -0.78
C PHE A 204 -17.65 -8.33 -2.15
N ILE A 205 -17.61 -7.30 -3.00
CA ILE A 205 -16.99 -7.35 -4.32
C ILE A 205 -15.55 -6.87 -4.19
N ARG A 206 -14.58 -7.68 -4.65
CA ARG A 206 -13.17 -7.32 -4.62
C ARG A 206 -12.53 -7.52 -5.98
N VAL A 207 -11.81 -6.52 -6.47
CA VAL A 207 -11.06 -6.61 -7.72
C VAL A 207 -9.63 -6.14 -7.52
N TYR A 208 -8.68 -7.06 -7.65
CA TYR A 208 -7.26 -6.72 -7.56
C TYR A 208 -6.52 -7.16 -8.82
N VAL A 209 -5.90 -6.21 -9.53
CA VAL A 209 -5.12 -6.52 -10.74
C VAL A 209 -3.64 -6.56 -10.47
N VAL A 210 -2.96 -7.42 -11.23
CA VAL A 210 -1.51 -7.46 -11.36
C VAL A 210 -1.22 -7.17 -12.82
N ILE A 211 -0.50 -6.07 -13.07
CA ILE A 211 -0.07 -5.68 -14.42
C ILE A 211 1.42 -6.00 -14.52
N GLY A 212 1.77 -6.85 -15.47
CA GLY A 212 3.16 -7.24 -15.71
C GLY A 212 3.48 -7.40 -17.19
N GLU A 213 4.73 -7.76 -17.44
CA GLU A 213 5.24 -8.03 -18.78
C GLU A 213 4.56 -9.24 -19.43
N VAL A 214 4.48 -9.22 -20.76
CA VAL A 214 3.97 -10.36 -21.54
C VAL A 214 4.98 -11.51 -21.44
N PRO A 215 4.57 -12.70 -20.99
CA PRO A 215 5.48 -13.83 -20.85
C PRO A 215 5.89 -14.36 -22.23
N GLN A 216 7.12 -14.88 -22.32
CA GLN A 216 7.63 -15.51 -23.56
C GLN A 216 6.83 -16.78 -23.93
N THR A 217 6.31 -17.48 -22.92
CA THR A 217 5.44 -18.64 -23.10
C THR A 217 4.00 -18.19 -22.87
N ALA A 218 3.09 -18.63 -23.75
CA ALA A 218 1.68 -18.32 -23.62
C ALA A 218 1.12 -18.83 -22.28
N VAL A 219 0.34 -17.98 -21.62
CA VAL A 219 -0.44 -18.34 -20.43
C VAL A 219 -1.90 -18.51 -20.82
N PRO A 220 -2.65 -19.43 -20.18
CA PRO A 220 -4.08 -19.55 -20.40
C PRO A 220 -4.82 -18.27 -19.97
N GLU A 221 -5.92 -17.97 -20.65
CA GLU A 221 -6.84 -16.91 -20.23
C GLU A 221 -7.54 -17.27 -18.92
N GLN A 222 -7.67 -16.28 -18.04
CA GLN A 222 -8.40 -16.44 -16.78
C GLN A 222 -9.89 -16.63 -17.02
N LYS A 223 -10.48 -17.54 -16.23
CA LYS A 223 -11.94 -17.69 -16.16
C LYS A 223 -12.46 -16.86 -15.00
N LEU A 224 -13.01 -15.70 -15.31
CA LEU A 224 -13.64 -14.84 -14.31
C LEU A 224 -15.04 -15.35 -13.98
N VAL A 225 -15.35 -15.42 -12.69
CA VAL A 225 -16.69 -15.74 -12.20
C VAL A 225 -17.47 -14.43 -12.08
N PRO A 226 -18.68 -14.32 -12.64
CA PRO A 226 -19.52 -13.14 -12.46
C PRO A 226 -19.78 -12.86 -10.98
N ALA A 227 -19.74 -11.59 -10.60
CA ALA A 227 -20.00 -11.20 -9.22
C ALA A 227 -21.45 -11.51 -8.80
N PRO A 228 -21.68 -11.78 -7.50
CA PRO A 228 -23.02 -11.89 -6.96
C PRO A 228 -23.79 -10.56 -7.08
N ALA A 229 -25.12 -10.64 -7.00
CA ALA A 229 -25.97 -9.45 -6.97
C ALA A 229 -25.69 -8.60 -5.72
N ARG A 230 -25.64 -7.27 -5.89
CA ARG A 230 -25.48 -6.30 -4.79
C ARG A 230 -26.74 -6.28 -3.93
N THR A 231 -26.73 -7.07 -2.87
CA THR A 231 -27.83 -7.23 -1.92
C THR A 231 -27.36 -6.86 -0.52
N GLY A 232 -28.28 -6.32 0.29
CA GLY A 232 -27.99 -5.90 1.66
C GLY A 232 -26.87 -4.85 1.75
N PHE A 233 -26.13 -4.89 2.86
CA PHE A 233 -24.92 -4.09 3.00
C PHE A 233 -23.86 -4.62 2.01
N THR A 234 -23.47 -3.78 1.07
CA THR A 234 -22.43 -4.09 0.08
C THR A 234 -21.15 -3.33 0.38
N ALA A 235 -20.02 -4.04 0.43
CA ALA A 235 -18.68 -3.45 0.38
C ALA A 235 -18.06 -3.72 -0.99
N VAL A 236 -17.35 -2.74 -1.54
CA VAL A 236 -16.63 -2.89 -2.81
C VAL A 236 -15.21 -2.41 -2.62
N GLU A 237 -14.24 -3.26 -2.91
CA GLU A 237 -12.84 -2.87 -2.93
C GLU A 237 -12.26 -3.10 -4.32
N TRP A 238 -11.45 -2.16 -4.78
CA TRP A 238 -10.56 -2.45 -5.89
C TRP A 238 -9.17 -1.85 -5.68
N GLY A 239 -8.17 -2.47 -6.31
CA GLY A 239 -6.78 -2.05 -6.24
C GLY A 239 -5.93 -2.81 -7.24
N GLY A 240 -4.61 -2.72 -7.09
CA GLY A 240 -3.71 -3.54 -7.88
C GLY A 240 -2.24 -3.28 -7.60
N THR A 241 -1.39 -3.95 -8.36
CA THR A 241 0.05 -3.71 -8.39
C THR A 241 0.57 -3.78 -9.82
N GLU A 242 1.73 -3.19 -10.04
CA GLU A 242 2.45 -3.26 -11.30
C GLU A 242 3.88 -3.75 -11.04
N ARG A 243 4.42 -4.52 -11.97
CA ARG A 243 5.80 -5.05 -11.91
C ARG A 243 6.52 -4.98 -13.25
#